data_AF-A0A9D1A2L4-F1
#
_entry.id   AF-A0A9D1A2L4-F1
#
_cell.length_a   1.000
_cell.length_b   1.000
_cell.length_c   1.000
_cell.angle_alpha   90.00
_cell.angle_beta   90.00
_cell.angle_gamma   90.00
#
_symmetry.space_group_name_H-M   'P 1'
#
loop_
_entity.id
_entity.type
_entity.pdbx_description
1 polymer ?
#
loop_
_entity_poly.entity_id
_entity_poly.type
_entity_poly.pdbx_seq_one_letter_code
_entity_poly.pdbx_strand_id
1 'polypeptide(L)' 'MKSVEKLVETLCVIVTVVFFLAVVVMVAGQAVAVLTLNGSLAVSLSDLIAAPASSVAAIATVLAMILGYIRGQMSS' A
#
# COMPACT_ATOMS: atom_id res chain seq x y z
N MET A 1 14.69 -17.85 -12.54
CA MET A 1 15.33 -16.83 -11.68
C MET A 1 15.00 -15.41 -12.13
N LYS A 2 15.41 -14.94 -13.32
CA LYS A 2 15.04 -13.58 -13.82
C LYS A 2 13.53 -13.27 -13.92
N SER A 3 12.71 -14.25 -14.30
CA SER A 3 11.26 -14.03 -14.44
C SER A 3 10.53 -13.91 -13.10
N VAL A 4 11.04 -14.56 -12.04
CA VAL A 4 10.44 -14.49 -10.69
C VAL A 4 10.76 -13.13 -10.06
N GLU A 5 11.99 -12.64 -10.23
CA GLU A 5 12.39 -11.31 -9.78
C GLU A 5 11.54 -10.21 -10.44
N LYS A 6 11.40 -10.24 -11.78
CA LYS A 6 10.52 -9.32 -12.51
C LYS A 6 9.07 -9.41 -12.06
N LEU A 7 8.58 -10.61 -11.75
CA LEU A 7 7.20 -10.81 -11.31
C LEU A 7 6.97 -10.19 -9.93
N VAL A 8 7.89 -10.39 -8.99
CA VAL A 8 7.81 -9.80 -7.63
C VAL A 8 7.98 -8.28 -7.69
N GLU A 9 8.89 -7.77 -8.52
CA GLU A 9 9.10 -6.34 -8.74
C GLU A 9 7.84 -5.68 -9.34
N THR A 10 7.23 -6.30 -10.34
CA THR A 10 5.97 -5.83 -10.94
C THR A 10 4.83 -5.85 -9.93
N LEU A 11 4.71 -6.91 -9.12
CA LEU A 11 3.72 -7.00 -8.05
C LEU A 11 3.91 -5.89 -7.00
N CYS A 12 5.15 -5.60 -6.61
CA CYS A 12 5.44 -4.55 -5.65
C CYS A 12 5.06 -3.17 -6.19
N VAL A 13 5.30 -2.91 -7.48
CA VAL A 13 4.89 -1.67 -8.14
C VAL A 13 3.36 -1.57 -8.19
N ILE A 14 2.66 -2.63 -8.60
CA ILE A 14 1.18 -2.64 -8.66
C ILE A 14 0.59 -2.36 -7.28
N VAL A 15 1.08 -3.04 -6.24
CA VAL A 15 0.63 -2.82 -4.85
C VAL A 15 0.87 -1.38 -4.41
N THR A 16 2.02 -0.81 -4.78
CA THR A 16 2.35 0.58 -4.46
C THR A 16 1.41 1.56 -5.17
N VAL A 17 1.11 1.34 -6.45
CA VAL A 17 0.18 2.18 -7.22
C VAL A 17 -1.23 2.13 -6.62
N VAL A 18 -1.71 0.94 -6.28
CA VAL A 18 -3.03 0.75 -5.65
C VAL A 18 -3.07 1.44 -4.27
N PHE A 19 -1.99 1.34 -3.49
CA PHE A 19 -1.87 2.03 -2.21
C PHE A 19 -1.96 3.55 -2.37
N PHE A 20 -1.22 4.13 -3.31
CA PHE A 20 -1.27 5.57 -3.57
C PHE A 20 -2.67 6.02 -4.01
N LEU A 21 -3.34 5.26 -4.89
CA LEU A 21 -4.73 5.55 -5.28
C LEU A 21 -5.69 5.54 -4.06
N ALA A 22 -5.56 4.55 -3.18
CA ALA A 22 -6.37 4.47 -1.97
C ALA A 22 -6.12 5.68 -1.04
N VAL A 23 -4.87 6.13 -0.90
CA VAL A 23 -4.52 7.32 -0.12
C VAL A 23 -5.13 8.59 -0.74
N VAL A 24 -5.11 8.74 -2.07
CA VAL A 24 -5.74 9.90 -2.72
C VAL A 24 -7.26 9.94 -2.45
N VAL A 25 -7.93 8.79 -2.57
CA VAL A 25 -9.37 8.68 -2.25
C VAL A 25 -9.63 8.99 -0.78
N MET A 26 -8.74 8.57 0.13
CA MET A 26 -8.83 8.91 1.55
C MET A 26 -8.78 10.42 1.79
N VAL A 27 -7.78 11.10 1.24
CA VAL A 27 -7.59 12.54 1.41
C VAL A 27 -8.78 13.30 0.84
N ALA A 28 -9.30 12.88 -0.32
CA ALA A 28 -10.51 13.45 -0.91
C ALA A 28 -11.74 13.22 -0.01
N GLY A 29 -11.93 12.01 0.52
CA GLY A 29 -13.04 11.67 1.41
C GLY A 29 -12.98 12.42 2.74
N GLN A 30 -11.78 12.58 3.32
CA GLN A 30 -11.58 13.40 4.52
C GLN A 30 -11.82 14.89 4.22
N ALA A 31 -11.40 15.41 3.07
CA ALA A 31 -11.70 16.78 2.66
C ALA A 31 -13.22 17.03 2.56
N VAL A 32 -13.98 16.09 1.99
CA VAL A 32 -15.45 16.16 1.94
C VAL A 32 -16.06 16.09 3.34
N ALA A 33 -15.56 15.23 4.22
CA ALA A 33 -16.04 15.12 5.60
C ALA A 33 -15.81 16.43 6.40
N VAL A 34 -14.68 17.10 6.17
CA VAL A 34 -14.38 18.41 6.76
C VAL A 34 -15.31 19.49 6.20
N LEU A 35 -15.51 19.54 4.89
CA LEU A 35 -16.40 20.52 4.24
C LEU A 35 -17.87 20.36 4.67
N THR A 36 -18.30 19.13 4.91
CA THR A 36 -19.67 18.82 5.34
C THR A 36 -19.84 18.83 6.87
N LEU A 37 -18.79 19.15 7.63
CA LEU A 37 -18.74 19.10 9.10
C LEU A 37 -19.23 17.75 9.66
N ASN A 38 -19.06 16.67 8.90
CA ASN A 38 -19.55 15.36 9.29
C ASN A 38 -18.42 14.54 9.93
N GLY A 39 -18.22 14.76 11.23
CA GLY A 39 -17.20 14.08 12.02
C GLY A 39 -17.37 12.56 12.05
N SER A 40 -18.59 12.05 11.97
CA SER A 40 -18.85 10.60 11.90
C SER A 40 -18.30 10.00 10.59
N LEU A 41 -18.47 10.71 9.47
CA LEU A 41 -17.93 10.28 8.17
C LEU A 41 -16.40 10.25 8.19
N ALA A 42 -15.75 11.23 8.82
CA ALA A 42 -14.30 11.27 8.95
C ALA A 42 -13.73 10.08 9.76
N VAL A 43 -14.42 9.70 10.84
CA VAL A 43 -14.03 8.55 11.69
C VAL A 43 -14.27 7.24 10.93
N SER A 44 -15.45 7.07 10.32
CA SER A 44 -15.77 5.86 9.56
C SER A 44 -14.83 5.64 8.37
N LEU A 45 -14.44 6.69 7.63
CA LEU A 45 -13.44 6.58 6.56
C LEU A 45 -12.07 6.18 7.10
N SER A 46 -11.67 6.71 8.25
CA SER A 46 -10.36 6.41 8.83
C SER A 46 -10.27 4.96 9.32
N ASP A 47 -11.33 4.44 9.98
CA ASP A 47 -11.39 3.04 10.40
C ASP A 47 -11.41 2.07 9.21
N LEU A 48 -12.15 2.41 8.15
CA LEU A 48 -12.24 1.56 6.95
C LEU A 48 -10.90 1.39 6.25
N ILE A 49 -10.00 2.38 6.38
CA ILE A 49 -8.71 2.42 5.68
C ILE A 49 -7.55 1.94 6.54
N ALA A 50 -7.64 2.04 7.87
CA ALA A 50 -6.60 1.58 8.77
C ALA A 50 -6.22 0.09 8.54
N ALA A 51 -7.23 -0.76 8.33
CA ALA A 51 -7.03 -2.19 8.07
C ALA A 51 -6.36 -2.49 6.71
N PRO A 52 -6.85 -1.99 5.55
CA PRO A 52 -6.20 -2.21 4.27
C PRO A 52 -4.83 -1.53 4.16
N ALA A 53 -4.63 -0.36 4.77
CA ALA A 53 -3.33 0.31 4.75
C ALA A 53 -2.25 -0.48 5.51
N SER A 54 -2.58 -0.99 6.70
CA SER A 54 -1.64 -1.79 7.51
C SER A 54 -1.27 -3.12 6.83
N SER A 55 -2.26 -3.80 6.24
CA SER A 55 -2.04 -5.06 5.53
C SER A 55 -1.20 -4.88 4.26
N VAL A 56 -1.46 -3.82 3.47
CA VAL A 56 -0.66 -3.51 2.28
C VAL A 56 0.79 -3.18 2.65
N ALA A 57 1.02 -2.40 3.71
CA ALA A 57 2.37 -2.09 4.19
C ALA A 57 3.12 -3.36 4.64
N ALA A 58 2.45 -4.27 5.35
CA ALA A 58 3.03 -5.54 5.76
C ALA A 58 3.42 -6.41 4.55
N ILE A 59 2.53 -6.54 3.55
CA ILE A 59 2.78 -7.31 2.33
C ILE A 59 3.95 -6.71 1.54
N ALA A 60 3.98 -5.39 1.38
CA ALA A 60 5.09 -4.70 0.69
C ALA A 60 6.43 -4.94 1.39
N THR A 61 6.46 -4.95 2.73
CA THR A 61 7.66 -5.20 3.51
C THR A 61 8.17 -6.63 3.33
N VAL A 62 7.28 -7.62 3.32
CA VAL A 62 7.64 -9.03 3.07
C VAL A 62 8.16 -9.22 1.65
N LEU A 63 7.51 -8.63 0.65
CA LEU A 63 7.96 -8.69 -0.75
C LEU A 63 9.34 -8.04 -0.94
N ALA A 64 9.57 -6.89 -0.30
CA ALA A 64 10.85 -6.20 -0.33
C ALA A 64 11.96 -7.02 0.34
N MET A 65 11.66 -7.70 1.46
CA MET A 65 12.61 -8.59 2.13
C MET A 65 12.98 -9.80 1.25
N ILE A 66 12.00 -10.42 0.58
CA ILE A 66 12.23 -11.54 -0.36
C ILE A 66 13.08 -11.08 -1.55
N LEU A 67 12.76 -9.92 -2.14
CA LEU A 67 13.58 -9.30 -3.19
C LEU A 67 15.02 -9.04 -2.73
N GLY A 68 15.19 -8.51 -1.51
CA GLY A 68 16.50 -8.27 -0.91
C GLY A 68 17.31 -9.55 -0.72
N TYR A 69 16.67 -10.64 -0.29
CA TYR A 69 17.32 -11.94 -0.14
C TYR A 69 17.74 -12.54 -1.50
N ILE A 70 16.90 -12.42 -2.52
CA ILE A 70 17.21 -12.90 -3.88
C ILE A 70 18.37 -12.08 -4.50
N ARG A 71 18.37 -10.76 -4.34
CA ARG A 71 19.49 -9.92 -4.78
C ARG A 71 20.76 -10.18 -3.98
N GLY A 72 20.64 -10.40 -2.67
CA GLY A 72 21.77 -10.71 -1.78
C GLY A 72 22.47 -12.02 -2.13
N GLN A 73 21.74 -13.03 -2.59
CA GLN A 73 22.34 -14.30 -3.06
C GLN A 73 23.08 -14.20 -4.40
N MET A 74 22.86 -13.16 -5.22
CA MET A 74 23.58 -12.97 -6.49
C MET A 74 24.88 -12.15 -6.36
N SER A 75 25.14 -11.58 -5.17
CA SER A 75 26.39 -10.84 -4.89
C SER A 75 27.48 -11.70 -4.25
N SER A 76 27.25 -13.01 -4.06
CA SER A 76 28.23 -13.98 -3.59
C SER A 76 28.70 -14.89 -4.70
#